data_AF-A0A957P740-F1
#
_entry.id   AF-A0A957P740-F1
#
_cell.length_a   1.000
_cell.length_b   1.000
_cell.length_c   1.000
_cell.angle_alpha   90.00
_cell.angle_beta   90.00
_cell.angle_gamma   90.00
#
_symmetry.space_group_name_H-M   'P 1'
#
loop_
_entity.id
_entity.type
_entity.pdbx_description
1 polymer ?
#
loop_
_entity_poly.entity_id
_entity_poly.type
_entity_poly.pdbx_seq_one_letter_code
_entity_poly.pdbx_strand_id
1 'polypeptide(L)'
;QGWVDGERVGAMGWSQGGYISAFLTTSSDRFKATSVGAGISNWMTYYVNTDIHPFTRQYLGATPWDDADIYAKTSPMTYIKNAQTPTLIQHGELDRRVPIPNAYELYQGLRDMGVETRLAIYKGQPHGIGKPRLNRHVMTDNWQWFNRWLWGEAPDEASEHTCYVVLAGDASATTNPKTALESYGNAQVQNVYHAARRDEVAFRLFAGAAGLVQA
;
A
#
# COMPACT_ATOMS: atom_id res chain seq x y z
N GLN A 1 28.56 22.81 1.95
CA GLN A 1 27.34 22.77 1.11
C GLN A 1 26.36 21.79 1.72
N GLY A 2 25.06 22.15 1.78
CA GLY A 2 24.00 21.21 2.17
C GLY A 2 23.59 20.35 0.97
N TRP A 3 23.45 19.04 1.16
CA TRP A 3 23.13 18.07 0.10
C TRP A 3 21.62 17.78 0.00
N VAL A 4 20.83 18.29 0.94
CA VAL A 4 19.38 18.04 1.04
C VAL A 4 18.63 19.13 0.28
N ASP A 5 17.70 18.71 -0.58
CA ASP A 5 16.73 19.62 -1.20
C ASP A 5 15.54 19.82 -0.26
N GLY A 6 15.37 21.05 0.25
CA GLY A 6 14.29 21.41 1.15
C GLY A 6 12.90 21.43 0.51
N GLU A 7 12.82 21.52 -0.82
CA GLU A 7 11.55 21.53 -1.56
C GLU A 7 11.07 20.12 -1.91
N ARG A 8 11.91 19.10 -1.72
CA ARG A 8 11.59 17.70 -2.03
C ARG A 8 11.74 16.83 -0.79
N VAL A 9 10.87 17.07 0.19
CA VAL A 9 10.84 16.32 1.45
C VAL A 9 9.55 15.51 1.56
N GLY A 10 9.70 14.20 1.80
CA GLY A 10 8.62 13.29 2.14
C GLY A 10 8.82 12.69 3.54
N ALA A 11 7.73 12.22 4.16
CA ALA A 11 7.79 11.50 5.43
C ALA A 11 7.03 10.17 5.34
N MET A 12 7.62 9.11 5.88
CA MET A 12 6.92 7.83 6.00
C MET A 12 7.28 7.13 7.28
N GLY A 13 6.39 6.26 7.73
CA GLY A 13 6.69 5.36 8.82
C GLY A 13 5.62 4.29 8.98
N TRP A 14 5.99 3.27 9.73
CA TRP A 14 5.10 2.18 10.11
C TRP A 14 4.85 2.21 11.62
N SER A 15 3.67 1.82 12.07
CA SER A 15 3.31 1.80 13.51
C SER A 15 3.42 3.19 14.15
N GLN A 16 4.25 3.36 15.18
CA GLN A 16 4.52 4.67 15.79
C GLN A 16 5.08 5.69 14.78
N GLY A 17 5.87 5.24 13.78
CA GLY A 17 6.29 6.11 12.67
C GLY A 17 5.13 6.47 11.74
N GLY A 18 4.13 5.60 11.62
CA GLY A 18 2.88 5.89 10.92
C GLY A 18 2.04 6.93 11.65
N TYR A 19 1.95 6.84 12.98
CA TYR A 19 1.36 7.89 13.82
C TYR A 19 2.04 9.25 13.60
N ILE A 20 3.38 9.29 13.67
CA ILE A 20 4.13 10.52 13.40
C ILE A 20 3.84 11.04 11.98
N SER A 21 3.82 10.16 10.98
CA SER A 21 3.52 10.54 9.60
C SER A 21 2.11 11.12 9.44
N ALA A 22 1.11 10.54 10.10
CA ALA A 22 -0.26 11.07 10.12
C ALA A 22 -0.34 12.42 10.84
N PHE A 23 0.42 12.59 11.93
CA PHE A 23 0.50 13.86 12.64
C PHE A 23 1.15 14.94 11.76
N LEU A 24 2.24 14.62 11.05
CA LEU A 24 2.89 15.54 10.11
C LEU A 24 1.95 15.95 8.97
N THR A 25 1.20 15.01 8.39
CA THR A 25 0.17 15.29 7.36
C THR A 25 -0.84 16.34 7.80
N THR A 26 -1.21 16.34 9.07
CA THR A 26 -2.30 17.18 9.62
C THR A 26 -1.80 18.43 10.35
N SER A 27 -0.49 18.58 10.55
CA SER A 27 0.10 19.68 11.34
C SER A 27 1.22 20.45 10.63
N SER A 28 1.63 20.04 9.43
CA SER A 28 2.72 20.69 8.69
C SER A 28 2.45 20.72 7.19
N ASP A 29 2.91 21.79 6.54
CA ASP A 29 2.93 22.01 5.09
C ASP A 29 4.30 21.69 4.45
N ARG A 30 5.27 21.24 5.26
CA ARG A 30 6.66 21.01 4.82
C ARG A 30 6.82 19.82 3.87
N PHE A 31 5.90 18.85 3.92
CA PHE A 31 6.04 17.58 3.21
C PHE A 31 5.24 17.61 1.91
N LYS A 32 5.89 17.22 0.81
CA LYS A 32 5.23 17.09 -0.51
C LYS A 32 4.41 15.80 -0.63
N ALA A 33 4.74 14.78 0.16
CA ALA A 33 3.95 13.57 0.31
C ALA A 33 4.25 12.90 1.65
N THR A 34 3.27 12.15 2.15
CA THR A 34 3.48 11.24 3.29
C THR A 34 2.98 9.83 3.04
N SER A 35 3.47 8.88 3.83
CA SER A 35 2.97 7.51 3.89
C SER A 35 2.75 7.06 5.35
N VAL A 36 1.53 6.66 5.64
CA VAL A 36 1.04 6.22 6.95
C VAL A 36 0.84 4.71 6.92
N GLY A 37 1.83 3.97 7.37
CA GLY A 37 1.77 2.52 7.53
C GLY A 37 1.30 2.13 8.93
N ALA A 38 0.21 1.37 9.04
CA ALA A 38 -0.32 0.88 10.33
C ALA A 38 -0.34 1.94 11.46
N GLY A 39 -0.71 3.18 11.12
CA GLY A 39 -0.54 4.35 11.98
C GLY A 39 -1.78 4.67 12.82
N ILE A 40 -1.56 5.27 14.00
CA ILE A 40 -2.63 5.78 14.85
C ILE A 40 -3.07 7.15 14.29
N SER A 41 -4.36 7.32 14.03
CA SER A 41 -4.94 8.61 13.62
C SER A 41 -5.76 9.25 14.74
N ASN A 42 -6.29 8.44 15.67
CA ASN A 42 -7.06 8.88 16.80
C ASN A 42 -6.78 8.01 18.03
N TRP A 43 -6.27 8.63 19.10
CA TRP A 43 -5.90 7.93 20.33
C TRP A 43 -7.10 7.37 21.08
N MET A 44 -8.29 7.97 20.97
CA MET A 44 -9.52 7.42 21.56
C MET A 44 -9.90 6.10 20.85
N THR A 45 -9.94 6.12 19.52
CA THR A 45 -10.21 4.94 18.69
C THR A 45 -9.18 3.84 18.96
N TYR A 46 -7.91 4.20 19.08
CA TYR A 46 -6.84 3.28 19.43
C TYR A 46 -7.03 2.68 20.84
N TYR A 47 -7.29 3.51 21.85
CA TYR A 47 -7.46 3.07 23.26
C TYR A 47 -8.49 1.95 23.39
N VAL A 48 -9.66 2.11 22.78
CA VAL A 48 -10.80 1.19 22.97
C VAL A 48 -10.67 -0.10 22.16
N ASN A 49 -9.83 -0.14 21.12
CA ASN A 49 -9.77 -1.27 20.18
C ASN A 49 -8.43 -2.04 20.18
N THR A 50 -7.34 -1.47 20.72
CA THR A 50 -6.00 -2.08 20.66
C THR A 50 -5.88 -3.36 21.50
N ASP A 51 -5.04 -4.31 21.08
CA ASP A 51 -4.70 -5.51 21.86
C ASP A 51 -3.84 -5.23 23.10
N ILE A 52 -3.31 -4.01 23.26
CA ILE A 52 -2.43 -3.60 24.36
C ILE A 52 -3.01 -2.43 25.18
N HIS A 53 -4.24 -2.55 25.69
CA HIS A 53 -4.93 -1.47 26.41
C HIS A 53 -4.13 -0.73 27.51
N PRO A 54 -3.23 -1.36 28.31
CA PRO A 54 -2.45 -0.63 29.30
C PRO A 54 -1.50 0.43 28.70
N PHE A 55 -1.03 0.22 27.47
CA PHE A 55 -0.02 1.06 26.84
C PHE A 55 -0.46 2.52 26.74
N THR A 56 -1.68 2.79 26.27
CA THR A 56 -2.14 4.17 26.07
C THR A 56 -2.21 4.94 27.39
N ARG A 57 -2.64 4.29 28.48
CA ARG A 57 -2.67 4.91 29.82
C ARG A 57 -1.27 5.22 30.34
N GLN A 58 -0.32 4.31 30.10
CA GLN A 58 1.08 4.52 30.48
C GLN A 58 1.74 5.61 29.64
N TYR A 59 1.33 5.74 28.38
CA TYR A 59 1.90 6.68 27.42
C TYR A 59 1.33 8.09 27.56
N LEU A 60 0.01 8.23 27.73
CA LEU A 60 -0.69 9.51 27.84
C LEU A 60 -1.02 9.94 29.28
N GLY A 61 -0.82 9.05 30.27
CA GLY A 61 -1.00 9.34 31.69
C GLY A 61 -2.44 9.29 32.21
N ALA A 62 -3.44 9.09 31.34
CA ALA A 62 -4.86 9.09 31.70
C ALA A 62 -5.68 8.16 30.80
N THR A 63 -6.93 7.88 31.18
CA THR A 63 -7.94 7.32 30.26
C THR A 63 -8.56 8.46 29.44
N PRO A 64 -9.18 8.18 28.27
CA PRO A 64 -9.84 9.24 27.49
C PRO A 64 -11.06 9.83 28.19
N TRP A 65 -11.54 9.21 29.28
CA TRP A 65 -12.65 9.69 30.09
C TRP A 65 -12.20 10.62 31.21
N ASP A 66 -10.98 10.44 31.71
CA ASP A 66 -10.41 11.26 32.78
C ASP A 66 -9.73 12.52 32.23
N ASP A 67 -9.10 12.42 31.05
CA ASP A 67 -8.44 13.54 30.36
C ASP A 67 -8.67 13.41 28.86
N ALA A 68 -9.79 13.93 28.37
CA ALA A 68 -10.09 13.93 26.94
C ALA A 68 -9.15 14.87 26.14
N ASP A 69 -8.60 15.89 26.79
CA ASP A 69 -7.82 16.94 26.14
C ASP A 69 -6.46 16.42 25.67
N ILE A 70 -5.78 15.58 26.47
CA ILE A 70 -4.50 14.99 26.03
C ILE A 70 -4.69 14.05 24.83
N TYR A 71 -5.79 13.30 24.79
CA TYR A 71 -6.12 12.41 23.68
C TYR A 71 -6.43 13.22 22.41
N ALA A 72 -7.21 14.30 22.54
CA ALA A 72 -7.48 15.20 21.42
C ALA A 72 -6.18 15.86 20.93
N LYS A 73 -5.40 16.48 21.81
CA LYS A 73 -4.16 17.21 21.47
C LYS A 73 -3.13 16.34 20.74
N THR A 74 -3.07 15.06 21.07
CA THR A 74 -2.10 14.12 20.48
C THR A 74 -2.66 13.37 19.26
N SER A 75 -3.95 13.50 18.92
CA SER A 75 -4.54 12.80 17.77
C SER A 75 -4.42 13.59 16.47
N PRO A 76 -3.87 13.00 15.37
CA PRO A 76 -3.88 13.61 14.04
C PRO A 76 -5.26 14.10 13.60
N MET A 77 -6.32 13.34 13.88
CA MET A 77 -7.69 13.69 13.49
C MET A 77 -8.18 15.03 14.06
N THR A 78 -7.63 15.49 15.19
CA THR A 78 -7.94 16.80 15.76
C THR A 78 -7.54 17.95 14.84
N TYR A 79 -6.50 17.76 14.03
CA TYR A 79 -5.94 18.77 13.15
C TYR A 79 -6.29 18.53 11.67
N ILE A 80 -7.22 17.61 11.38
CA ILE A 80 -7.52 17.16 10.02
C ILE A 80 -7.85 18.32 9.06
N LYS A 81 -8.46 19.40 9.55
CA LYS A 81 -8.81 20.60 8.77
C LYS A 81 -7.61 21.35 8.18
N ASN A 82 -6.41 21.12 8.71
CA ASN A 82 -5.18 21.73 8.20
C ASN A 82 -4.47 20.84 7.17
N ALA A 83 -4.96 19.61 6.95
CA ALA A 83 -4.32 18.65 6.08
C ALA A 83 -4.32 19.09 4.62
N GLN A 84 -3.14 19.09 4.01
CA GLN A 84 -2.94 19.47 2.61
C GLN A 84 -1.98 18.52 1.87
N THR A 85 -1.23 17.69 2.62
CA THR A 85 -0.20 16.83 2.02
C THR A 85 -0.80 15.54 1.45
N PRO A 86 -0.54 15.22 0.16
CA PRO A 86 -0.90 13.95 -0.42
C PRO A 86 -0.42 12.76 0.43
N THR A 87 -1.35 11.87 0.81
CA THR A 87 -1.08 10.80 1.78
C THR A 87 -1.41 9.40 1.23
N LEU A 88 -0.43 8.50 1.32
CA LEU A 88 -0.63 7.06 1.15
C LEU A 88 -0.92 6.42 2.51
N ILE A 89 -2.00 5.66 2.64
CA ILE A 89 -2.36 4.91 3.85
C ILE A 89 -2.25 3.42 3.55
N GLN A 90 -1.51 2.69 4.39
CA GLN A 90 -1.23 1.26 4.21
C GLN A 90 -1.52 0.51 5.51
N HIS A 91 -2.44 -0.47 5.48
CA HIS A 91 -2.91 -1.11 6.71
C HIS A 91 -3.22 -2.60 6.55
N GLY A 92 -2.88 -3.41 7.56
CA GLY A 92 -3.29 -4.82 7.59
C GLY A 92 -4.77 -4.97 7.99
N GLU A 93 -5.52 -5.81 7.29
CA GLU A 93 -6.95 -6.01 7.58
C GLU A 93 -7.21 -6.54 9.01
N LEU A 94 -6.30 -7.37 9.51
CA LEU A 94 -6.40 -8.04 10.82
C LEU A 94 -5.44 -7.43 11.85
N ASP A 95 -5.04 -6.17 11.66
CA ASP A 95 -4.20 -5.47 12.61
C ASP A 95 -4.95 -5.25 13.94
N ARG A 96 -4.52 -5.97 14.99
CA ARG A 96 -5.04 -5.81 16.35
C ARG A 96 -4.20 -4.85 17.20
N ARG A 97 -2.97 -4.55 16.76
CA ARG A 97 -2.08 -3.63 17.46
C ARG A 97 -2.51 -2.21 17.23
N VAL A 98 -2.64 -1.82 15.97
CA VAL A 98 -3.27 -0.56 15.55
C VAL A 98 -4.53 -0.92 14.75
N PRO A 99 -5.71 -0.91 15.38
CA PRO A 99 -6.94 -1.34 14.74
C PRO A 99 -7.27 -0.54 13.48
N ILE A 100 -7.77 -1.25 12.46
CA ILE A 100 -8.09 -0.72 11.12
C ILE A 100 -9.01 0.52 11.08
N PRO A 101 -9.91 0.80 12.06
CA PRO A 101 -10.66 2.06 12.06
C PRO A 101 -9.76 3.30 12.00
N ASN A 102 -8.52 3.25 12.51
CA ASN A 102 -7.58 4.36 12.38
C ASN A 102 -7.29 4.71 10.90
N ALA A 103 -7.14 3.69 10.04
CA ALA A 103 -6.92 3.90 8.61
C ALA A 103 -8.15 4.50 7.92
N TYR A 104 -9.34 4.00 8.26
CA TYR A 104 -10.59 4.48 7.68
C TYR A 104 -10.93 5.90 8.11
N GLU A 105 -10.75 6.24 9.39
CA GLU A 105 -10.93 7.59 9.91
C GLU A 105 -10.02 8.59 9.19
N LEU A 106 -8.73 8.27 9.07
CA LEU A 106 -7.78 9.13 8.38
C LEU A 106 -8.11 9.26 6.89
N TYR A 107 -8.41 8.14 6.22
CA TYR A 107 -8.78 8.15 4.80
C TYR A 107 -9.99 9.04 4.54
N GLN A 108 -11.08 8.84 5.29
CA GLN A 108 -12.30 9.62 5.10
C GLN A 108 -12.06 11.10 5.42
N GLY A 109 -11.39 11.40 6.53
CA GLY A 109 -11.10 12.78 6.93
C GLY A 109 -10.25 13.54 5.90
N LEU A 110 -9.21 12.90 5.35
CA LEU A 110 -8.38 13.52 4.32
C LEU A 110 -9.17 13.77 3.03
N ARG A 111 -10.05 12.83 2.65
CA ARG A 111 -10.93 12.99 1.48
C ARG A 111 -11.93 14.12 1.66
N ASP A 112 -12.49 14.28 2.86
CA ASP A 112 -13.40 15.39 3.16
C ASP A 112 -12.72 16.75 2.99
N MET A 113 -11.40 16.82 3.23
CA MET A 113 -10.59 18.03 3.03
C MET A 113 -10.08 18.21 1.58
N GLY A 114 -10.42 17.29 0.67
CA GLY A 114 -9.97 17.34 -0.72
C GLY A 114 -8.49 16.98 -0.92
N VAL A 115 -7.86 16.31 0.06
CA VAL A 115 -6.46 15.86 -0.04
C VAL A 115 -6.37 14.60 -0.89
N GLU A 116 -5.44 14.57 -1.86
CA GLU A 116 -5.17 13.35 -2.63
C GLU A 116 -4.72 12.24 -1.68
N THR A 117 -5.52 11.18 -1.61
CA THR A 117 -5.31 10.09 -0.66
C THR A 117 -5.53 8.74 -1.31
N ARG A 118 -4.58 7.81 -1.10
CA ARG A 118 -4.73 6.40 -1.50
C ARG A 118 -4.77 5.52 -0.25
N LEU A 119 -5.69 4.57 -0.20
CA LEU A 119 -5.80 3.57 0.86
C LEU A 119 -5.52 2.18 0.30
N ALA A 120 -4.51 1.50 0.85
CA ALA A 120 -4.18 0.11 0.56
C ALA A 120 -4.43 -0.75 1.80
N ILE A 121 -5.42 -1.63 1.74
CA ILE A 121 -5.73 -2.60 2.79
C ILE A 121 -5.20 -3.98 2.39
N TYR A 122 -4.34 -4.55 3.22
CA TYR A 122 -3.74 -5.86 3.00
C TYR A 122 -4.59 -6.96 3.67
N LYS A 123 -5.42 -7.62 2.86
CA LYS A 123 -6.34 -8.68 3.30
C LYS A 123 -5.63 -9.78 4.10
N GLY A 124 -6.19 -10.12 5.25
CA GLY A 124 -5.69 -11.14 6.17
C GLY A 124 -4.32 -10.85 6.78
N GLN A 125 -3.77 -9.64 6.63
CA GLN A 125 -2.48 -9.29 7.24
C GLN A 125 -2.64 -8.66 8.62
N PRO A 126 -1.78 -9.00 9.59
CA PRO A 126 -1.76 -8.38 10.91
C PRO A 126 -0.98 -7.05 10.89
N HIS A 127 -0.55 -6.57 12.06
CA HIS A 127 0.20 -5.32 12.20
C HIS A 127 1.46 -5.22 11.33
N GLY A 128 2.19 -6.33 11.21
CA GLY A 128 3.29 -6.48 10.27
C GLY A 128 2.84 -7.27 9.04
N ILE A 129 3.20 -6.79 7.86
CA ILE A 129 2.93 -7.53 6.62
C ILE A 129 3.90 -8.71 6.54
N GLY A 130 3.39 -9.94 6.60
CA GLY A 130 4.23 -11.13 6.75
C GLY A 130 4.65 -11.78 5.43
N LYS A 131 3.88 -11.59 4.36
CA LYS A 131 4.13 -12.26 3.08
C LYS A 131 5.13 -11.44 2.23
N PRO A 132 6.24 -12.01 1.75
CA PRO A 132 7.24 -11.29 0.95
C PRO A 132 6.65 -10.54 -0.25
N ARG A 133 5.68 -11.14 -0.95
CA ARG A 133 4.98 -10.48 -2.06
C ARG A 133 4.23 -9.22 -1.64
N LEU A 134 3.57 -9.26 -0.47
CA LEU A 134 2.85 -8.10 0.05
C LEU A 134 3.81 -7.03 0.57
N ASN A 135 4.94 -7.43 1.17
CA ASN A 135 6.02 -6.48 1.50
C ASN A 135 6.57 -5.78 0.25
N ARG A 136 6.80 -6.52 -0.84
CA ARG A 136 7.17 -5.90 -2.12
C ARG A 136 6.12 -4.90 -2.57
N HIS A 137 4.83 -5.24 -2.48
CA HIS A 137 3.75 -4.33 -2.85
C HIS A 137 3.74 -3.05 -1.98
N VAL A 138 3.93 -3.17 -0.65
CA VAL A 138 4.10 -2.02 0.26
C VAL A 138 5.26 -1.13 -0.20
N MET A 139 6.42 -1.72 -0.52
CA MET A 139 7.58 -0.97 -0.98
C MET A 139 7.35 -0.29 -2.33
N THR A 140 6.69 -0.99 -3.26
CA THR A 140 6.34 -0.46 -4.58
C THR A 140 5.35 0.69 -4.48
N ASP A 141 4.30 0.56 -3.67
CA ASP A 141 3.32 1.64 -3.47
C ASP A 141 3.98 2.90 -2.88
N ASN A 142 4.87 2.73 -1.89
CA ASN A 142 5.65 3.85 -1.36
C ASN A 142 6.54 4.48 -2.44
N TRP A 143 7.29 3.66 -3.17
CA TRP A 143 8.19 4.12 -4.23
C TRP A 143 7.44 4.93 -5.29
N GLN A 144 6.32 4.41 -5.81
CA GLN A 144 5.48 5.11 -6.79
C GLN A 144 4.87 6.39 -6.21
N TRP A 145 4.37 6.34 -4.97
CA TRP A 145 3.77 7.51 -4.32
C TRP A 145 4.77 8.67 -4.19
N PHE A 146 5.96 8.37 -3.69
CA PHE A 146 7.00 9.38 -3.52
C PHE A 146 7.57 9.85 -4.87
N ASN A 147 7.79 8.96 -5.84
CA ASN A 147 8.21 9.34 -7.18
C ASN A 147 7.25 10.33 -7.85
N ARG A 148 5.94 10.08 -7.74
CA ARG A 148 4.91 11.00 -8.25
C ARG A 148 5.00 12.38 -7.61
N TRP A 149 5.09 12.47 -6.29
CA TRP A 149 4.93 13.75 -5.59
C TRP A 149 6.23 14.54 -5.36
N LEU A 150 7.38 13.86 -5.32
CA LEU A 150 8.68 14.49 -5.14
C LEU A 150 9.41 14.73 -6.46
N TRP A 151 9.18 13.88 -7.47
CA TRP A 151 9.86 13.95 -8.77
C TRP A 151 8.93 14.20 -9.95
N GLY A 152 7.60 14.24 -9.74
CA GLY A 152 6.64 14.47 -10.83
C GLY A 152 6.54 13.31 -11.82
N GLU A 153 7.01 12.13 -11.44
CA GLU A 153 6.93 10.95 -12.30
C GLU A 153 5.48 10.51 -12.42
N ALA A 154 5.04 10.19 -13.63
CA ALA A 154 3.74 9.56 -13.79
C ALA A 154 3.75 8.24 -13.00
N PRO A 155 2.70 7.91 -12.25
CA PRO A 155 2.55 6.55 -11.77
C PRO A 155 2.64 5.65 -13.01
N ASP A 156 3.38 4.53 -12.91
CA ASP A 156 3.24 3.48 -13.91
C ASP A 156 1.73 3.26 -14.04
N GLU A 157 1.15 3.63 -15.19
CA GLU A 157 -0.18 3.12 -15.50
C GLU A 157 -0.07 1.61 -15.27
N ALA A 158 -1.16 0.97 -14.84
CA ALA A 158 -1.23 -0.48 -14.89
C ALA A 158 -1.14 -0.86 -16.38
N SER A 159 0.06 -0.79 -16.94
CA SER A 159 0.36 -1.23 -18.27
C SER A 159 -0.04 -2.68 -18.21
N GLU A 160 -0.87 -3.10 -19.15
CA GLU A 160 -1.16 -4.51 -19.36
C GLU A 160 0.19 -5.18 -19.64
N HIS A 161 0.92 -5.52 -18.58
CA HIS A 161 2.14 -6.25 -18.68
C HIS A 161 1.69 -7.55 -19.34
N THR A 162 2.20 -7.78 -20.54
CA THR A 162 1.88 -8.96 -21.31
C THR A 162 3.15 -9.79 -21.36
N CYS A 163 3.09 -10.97 -20.76
CA CYS A 163 4.16 -11.95 -20.87
C CYS A 163 3.96 -12.74 -22.16
N TYR A 164 4.91 -12.60 -23.08
CA TYR A 164 4.95 -13.41 -24.29
C TYR A 164 5.91 -14.58 -24.07
N VAL A 165 5.42 -15.81 -24.23
CA VAL A 165 6.24 -17.02 -24.25
C VAL A 165 6.28 -17.55 -25.67
N VAL A 166 7.48 -17.56 -26.27
CA VAL A 166 7.71 -18.11 -27.60
C VAL A 166 8.22 -19.54 -27.45
N LEU A 167 7.53 -20.48 -28.08
CA LEU A 167 7.93 -21.88 -28.11
C LEU A 167 8.73 -22.16 -29.39
N ALA A 168 9.98 -22.59 -29.23
CA ALA A 168 10.79 -23.04 -30.35
C ALA A 168 10.44 -24.50 -30.69
N GLY A 169 9.85 -24.74 -31.87
CA GLY A 169 9.63 -26.10 -32.42
C GLY A 169 8.38 -26.27 -33.29
N ASP A 170 8.41 -27.24 -34.20
CA ASP A 170 7.32 -27.64 -35.13
C ASP A 170 6.30 -28.57 -34.46
N ALA A 171 5.56 -28.08 -33.47
CA ALA A 171 4.43 -28.82 -32.92
C ALA A 171 3.12 -28.33 -33.53
N SER A 172 2.25 -29.29 -33.91
CA SER A 172 0.99 -29.10 -34.62
C SER A 172 0.14 -28.01 -33.98
N ALA A 173 -0.29 -27.05 -34.80
CA ALA A 173 -1.06 -25.90 -34.36
C ALA A 173 -2.39 -26.33 -33.71
N THR A 174 -2.55 -26.03 -32.43
CA THR A 174 -3.87 -25.97 -31.77
C THR A 174 -4.18 -24.53 -31.44
N THR A 175 -5.39 -24.07 -31.80
CA THR A 175 -5.90 -22.73 -31.48
C THR A 175 -6.58 -22.70 -30.10
N ASN A 176 -6.73 -23.84 -29.43
CA ASN A 176 -7.33 -23.91 -28.11
C ASN A 176 -6.26 -23.76 -27.00
N PRO A 177 -6.34 -22.70 -26.18
CA PRO A 177 -5.32 -22.36 -25.20
C PRO A 177 -5.12 -23.39 -24.09
N LYS A 178 -6.19 -24.07 -23.64
CA LYS A 178 -6.05 -25.13 -22.62
C LYS A 178 -5.23 -26.29 -23.15
N THR A 179 -5.57 -26.75 -24.35
CA THR A 179 -4.83 -27.83 -25.02
C THR A 179 -3.42 -27.40 -25.40
N ALA A 180 -3.18 -26.13 -25.71
CA ALA A 180 -1.84 -25.62 -25.98
C ALA A 180 -0.96 -25.68 -24.72
N LEU A 181 -1.45 -25.19 -23.57
CA LEU A 181 -0.68 -25.22 -22.33
C LEU A 181 -0.30 -26.65 -21.90
N GLU A 182 -1.21 -27.60 -22.11
CA GLU A 182 -0.99 -29.03 -21.87
C GLU A 182 -0.04 -29.67 -22.89
N SER A 183 -0.18 -29.34 -24.18
CA SER A 183 0.64 -29.91 -25.28
C SER A 183 2.07 -29.36 -25.31
N TYR A 184 2.27 -28.11 -24.86
CA TYR A 184 3.56 -27.44 -24.79
C TYR A 184 4.16 -27.42 -23.37
N GLY A 185 3.55 -28.16 -22.45
CA GLY A 185 3.73 -28.11 -21.01
C GLY A 185 5.02 -28.71 -20.48
N ASN A 186 6.18 -28.24 -20.92
CA ASN A 186 7.37 -28.39 -20.08
C ASN A 186 7.16 -27.57 -18.79
N ALA A 187 7.81 -27.98 -17.69
CA ALA A 187 7.62 -27.34 -16.38
C ALA A 187 7.91 -25.83 -16.39
N GLN A 188 8.73 -25.34 -17.32
CA GLN A 188 9.10 -23.93 -17.41
C GLN A 188 7.94 -23.07 -17.95
N VAL A 189 7.24 -23.50 -19.00
CA VAL A 189 6.09 -22.76 -19.55
C VAL A 189 4.94 -22.69 -18.54
N GLN A 190 4.68 -23.79 -17.84
CA GLN A 190 3.70 -23.84 -16.76
C GLN A 190 4.08 -22.89 -15.60
N ASN A 191 5.35 -22.87 -15.22
CA ASN A 191 5.85 -21.93 -14.19
C ASN A 191 5.67 -20.48 -14.61
N VAL A 192 5.94 -20.14 -15.88
CA VAL A 192 5.75 -18.77 -16.40
C VAL A 192 4.26 -18.42 -16.48
N TYR A 193 3.39 -19.34 -16.92
CA TYR A 193 1.95 -19.15 -16.90
C TYR A 193 1.41 -18.90 -15.47
N HIS A 194 1.83 -19.72 -14.51
CA HIS A 194 1.46 -19.54 -13.11
C HIS A 194 2.00 -18.24 -12.54
N ALA A 195 3.22 -17.83 -12.91
CA ALA A 195 3.78 -16.54 -12.52
C ALA A 195 2.98 -15.37 -13.13
N ALA A 196 2.66 -15.43 -14.43
CA ALA A 196 1.87 -14.40 -15.11
C ALA A 196 0.47 -14.28 -14.50
N ARG A 197 -0.24 -15.38 -14.25
CA ARG A 197 -1.52 -15.36 -13.52
C ARG A 197 -1.39 -14.84 -12.10
N ARG A 198 -0.32 -15.21 -11.40
CA ARG A 198 -0.05 -14.73 -10.02
C ARG A 198 0.18 -13.23 -9.98
N ASP A 199 0.76 -12.68 -11.03
CA ASP A 199 1.17 -11.28 -11.13
C ASP A 199 0.16 -10.43 -11.93
N GLU A 200 -1.01 -11.01 -12.27
CA GLU A 200 -2.11 -10.36 -13.02
C GLU A 200 -1.66 -9.77 -14.38
N VAL A 201 -0.66 -10.43 -14.96
CA VAL A 201 -0.06 -10.12 -16.26
C VAL A 201 -0.78 -10.95 -17.31
N ALA A 202 -1.16 -10.34 -18.45
CA ALA A 202 -1.74 -11.07 -19.56
C ALA A 202 -0.71 -12.10 -20.08
N PHE A 203 -1.06 -13.38 -20.12
CA PHE A 203 -0.18 -14.42 -20.65
C PHE A 203 -0.51 -14.70 -22.11
N ARG A 204 0.47 -14.62 -22.99
CA ARG A 204 0.30 -14.92 -24.40
C ARG A 204 1.35 -15.93 -24.85
N LEU A 205 0.89 -17.01 -25.47
CA LEU A 205 1.75 -18.05 -26.01
C LEU A 205 1.89 -17.84 -27.52
N PHE A 206 3.11 -17.93 -28.05
CA PHE A 206 3.35 -17.91 -29.49
C PHE A 206 3.97 -19.24 -29.92
N ALA A 207 3.33 -19.92 -30.87
CA ALA A 207 3.85 -21.13 -31.50
C ALA A 207 4.07 -20.87 -32.99
N GLY A 208 5.23 -21.24 -33.52
CA GLY A 208 5.64 -20.90 -34.90
C GLY A 208 4.62 -21.27 -35.98
N ALA A 209 3.95 -22.42 -35.85
CA ALA A 209 2.92 -22.89 -36.78
C ALA A 209 1.50 -22.36 -36.49
N ALA A 210 1.20 -21.91 -35.26
CA ALA A 210 -0.14 -21.55 -34.81
C ALA A 210 -0.36 -20.05 -34.62
N GLY A 211 0.72 -19.26 -34.65
CA GLY A 211 0.70 -17.85 -34.31
C GLY A 211 0.44 -17.61 -32.81
N LEU A 212 -0.23 -16.50 -32.51
CA LEU A 212 -0.58 -16.10 -31.15
C LEU A 212 -1.73 -16.95 -30.62
N VAL A 213 -1.44 -17.81 -29.64
CA VAL A 213 -2.44 -18.57 -28.89
C VAL A 213 -2.73 -17.80 -27.60
N GLN A 214 -3.93 -17.21 -27.52
CA GLN A 214 -4.38 -16.43 -26.36
C GLN A 214 -4.94 -17.37 -25.29
N ALA A 215 -4.36 -17.38 -24.09
CA ALA A 215 -4.79 -18.20 -22.95
C ALA A 215 -5.25 -17.35 -21.77
#